data_AF-A0A8B4QCX2-F1
#
_entry.id   AF-A0A8B4QCX2-F1
#
_cell.length_a   1.000
_cell.length_b   1.000
_cell.length_c   1.000
_cell.angle_alpha   90.00
_cell.angle_beta   90.00
_cell.angle_gamma   90.00
#
_symmetry.space_group_name_H-M   'P 1'
#
loop_
_entity.id
_entity.type
_entity.pdbx_description
1 polymer ?
#
loop_
_entity_poly.entity_id
_entity_poly.type
_entity_poly.pdbx_seq_one_letter_code
_entity_poly.pdbx_strand_id
1 'polypeptide(L)'
;MYALKHEGIIREIDQIYTKHATGCEKNDIPYGVYAFCRFTSVEDAKVEARDFYKRSMVNGHKPLFFVADVEVKTMNNMRAGTNAFIAELRRLGSEKVGIYVAHHLHDSFNLDYSKADFKWIPRYASDGKSVIKPRFECDLHQYTDRGKIAGINGGVDLNILTGSKALKWFIGSDSKNPTKPTSQKTIRYTVTADQLNIRKAASNSGKILGQLKKKDTVQVVSIDKNGWAKIKSNNTYVYVHSTYLIK
;
A
#
# COMPACT_ATOMS: atom_id res chain seq x y z
N MET A 1 -1.40 -5.68 10.17
CA MET A 1 -1.53 -6.63 11.29
C MET A 1 -0.84 -6.07 12.51
N TYR A 2 -1.35 -6.36 13.69
CA TYR A 2 -0.78 -5.88 14.94
C TYR A 2 0.26 -6.85 15.46
N ALA A 3 1.39 -6.36 15.95
CA ALA A 3 2.43 -7.21 16.53
C ALA A 3 2.68 -6.93 18.03
N LEU A 4 2.20 -5.81 18.56
CA LEU A 4 2.46 -5.36 19.92
C LEU A 4 1.30 -4.57 20.50
N LYS A 5 0.72 -5.08 21.59
CA LYS A 5 -0.23 -4.36 22.45
C LYS A 5 0.45 -3.89 23.73
N HIS A 6 -0.15 -2.90 24.38
CA HIS A 6 0.21 -2.52 25.74
C HIS A 6 -1.03 -2.23 26.58
N GLU A 7 -1.15 -2.93 27.70
CA GLU A 7 -2.00 -2.58 28.85
C GLU A 7 -1.09 -2.19 30.04
N GLY A 8 -0.98 -0.88 30.32
CA GLY A 8 -0.10 -0.36 31.37
C GLY A 8 1.40 -0.39 30.99
N ILE A 9 2.26 -0.77 31.94
CA ILE A 9 3.75 -0.83 31.79
C ILE A 9 4.20 -2.13 31.10
N ILE A 10 3.32 -3.11 30.93
CA ILE A 10 3.65 -4.43 30.38
C ILE A 10 3.68 -4.35 28.84
N ARG A 11 4.78 -4.85 28.24
CA ARG A 11 4.94 -4.96 26.79
C ARG A 11 4.29 -6.24 26.29
N GLU A 12 3.02 -6.19 25.89
CA GLU A 12 2.28 -7.38 25.48
C GLU A 12 2.60 -7.78 24.04
N ILE A 13 2.61 -9.09 23.81
CA ILE A 13 2.76 -9.68 22.49
C ILE A 13 1.34 -9.95 21.97
N ASP A 14 1.05 -9.50 20.75
CA ASP A 14 -0.16 -9.93 20.05
C ASP A 14 -0.09 -11.46 19.82
N GLN A 15 -0.94 -12.20 20.53
CA GLN A 15 -0.92 -13.67 20.52
C GLN A 15 -1.43 -14.28 19.20
N ILE A 16 -2.09 -13.48 18.35
CA ILE A 16 -2.66 -13.94 17.08
C ILE A 16 -1.82 -13.51 15.86
N TYR A 17 -0.81 -12.66 16.06
CA TYR A 17 0.08 -12.16 15.00
C TYR A 17 0.63 -13.29 14.11
N THR A 18 1.29 -14.29 14.69
CA THR A 18 1.93 -15.38 13.93
C THR A 18 0.90 -16.17 13.10
N LYS A 19 -0.31 -16.37 13.63
CA LYS A 19 -1.41 -17.03 12.91
C LYS A 19 -1.84 -16.20 11.70
N HIS A 20 -2.01 -14.88 11.89
CA HIS A 20 -2.41 -13.99 10.81
C HIS A 20 -1.30 -13.81 9.76
N ALA A 21 -0.04 -13.66 10.17
CA ALA A 21 1.11 -13.54 9.27
C ALA A 21 1.27 -14.80 8.42
N THR A 22 1.26 -15.98 9.05
CA THR A 22 1.25 -17.27 8.34
C THR A 22 0.08 -17.38 7.38
N GLY A 23 -1.12 -16.97 7.81
CA GLY A 23 -2.31 -16.97 6.96
C GLY A 23 -2.17 -16.04 5.75
N CYS A 24 -1.61 -14.85 5.94
CA CYS A 24 -1.37 -13.92 4.84
C CYS A 24 -0.35 -14.48 3.85
N GLU A 25 0.78 -14.98 4.34
CA GLU A 25 1.85 -15.55 3.50
C GLU A 25 1.38 -16.78 2.72
N LYS A 26 0.62 -17.68 3.36
CA LYS A 26 0.05 -18.87 2.70
C LYS A 26 -0.92 -18.52 1.56
N ASN A 27 -1.54 -17.35 1.62
CA ASN A 27 -2.55 -16.90 0.64
C ASN A 27 -2.06 -15.74 -0.22
N ASP A 28 -0.75 -15.47 -0.27
CA ASP A 28 -0.14 -14.38 -1.03
C ASP A 28 -0.77 -13.00 -0.72
N ILE A 29 -1.25 -12.80 0.51
CA ILE A 29 -1.82 -11.53 0.97
C ILE A 29 -0.68 -10.65 1.50
N PRO A 30 -0.38 -9.50 0.85
CA PRO A 30 0.66 -8.59 1.31
C PRO A 30 0.24 -7.91 2.62
N TYR A 31 1.20 -7.69 3.51
CA TYR A 31 0.92 -7.10 4.81
C TYR A 31 2.05 -6.21 5.31
N GLY A 32 1.67 -5.26 6.15
CA GLY A 32 2.58 -4.55 7.04
C GLY A 32 2.20 -4.81 8.50
N VAL A 33 3.06 -4.34 9.40
CA VAL A 33 2.92 -4.46 10.85
C VAL A 33 2.86 -3.11 11.53
N TYR A 34 2.15 -3.03 12.64
CA TYR A 34 2.13 -1.85 13.51
C TYR A 34 2.31 -2.24 14.98
N ALA A 35 2.83 -1.30 15.76
CA ALA A 35 3.02 -1.44 17.20
C ALA A 35 2.50 -0.19 17.91
N PHE A 36 1.62 -0.39 18.87
CA PHE A 36 1.06 0.67 19.70
C PHE A 36 2.13 1.19 20.66
N CYS A 37 2.56 2.43 20.43
CA CYS A 37 3.71 3.02 21.08
C CYS A 37 3.44 3.38 22.54
N ARG A 38 4.28 2.90 23.45
CA ARG A 38 4.18 3.20 24.90
C ARG A 38 5.48 3.59 25.58
N PHE A 39 6.53 3.84 24.81
CA PHE A 39 7.81 4.30 25.31
C PHE A 39 7.69 5.50 26.27
N THR A 40 8.45 5.45 27.34
CA THR A 40 8.47 6.47 28.40
C THR A 40 9.71 7.36 28.35
N SER A 41 10.68 7.01 27.51
CA SER A 41 11.90 7.77 27.25
C SER A 41 12.44 7.48 25.84
N VAL A 42 13.43 8.26 25.41
CA VAL A 42 14.13 8.03 24.13
C VAL A 42 14.81 6.67 24.08
N GLU A 43 15.43 6.21 25.17
CA GLU A 43 16.09 4.91 25.18
C GLU A 43 15.06 3.77 25.19
N ASP A 44 13.99 3.93 25.97
CA ASP A 44 12.88 3.00 26.01
C ASP A 44 12.20 2.83 24.64
N ALA A 45 12.10 3.91 23.86
CA ALA A 45 11.61 3.90 22.48
C ALA A 45 12.47 3.03 21.55
N LYS A 46 13.80 3.04 21.73
CA LYS A 46 14.68 2.14 20.97
C LYS A 46 14.51 0.69 21.43
N VAL A 47 14.36 0.44 22.74
CA VAL A 47 14.07 -0.92 23.24
C VAL A 47 12.76 -1.41 22.63
N GLU A 48 11.73 -0.58 22.57
CA GLU A 48 10.42 -0.93 22.00
C GLU A 48 10.51 -1.22 20.50
N ALA A 49 11.24 -0.42 19.73
CA ALA A 49 11.50 -0.69 18.32
C ALA A 49 12.24 -2.02 18.09
N ARG A 50 13.24 -2.35 18.92
CA ARG A 50 13.94 -3.64 18.87
C ARG A 50 13.00 -4.81 19.14
N ASP A 51 12.18 -4.70 20.18
CA ASP A 51 11.17 -5.72 20.52
C ASP A 51 10.18 -5.91 19.38
N PHE A 52 9.65 -4.81 18.84
CA PHE A 52 8.72 -4.82 17.72
C PHE A 52 9.31 -5.50 16.49
N TYR A 53 10.51 -5.10 16.10
CA TYR A 53 11.20 -5.66 14.94
C TYR A 53 11.43 -7.17 15.11
N LYS A 54 12.00 -7.59 16.25
CA LYS A 54 12.28 -9.00 16.55
C LYS A 54 11.01 -9.85 16.50
N ARG A 55 9.92 -9.36 17.10
CA ARG A 55 8.63 -10.08 17.15
C ARG A 55 7.95 -10.13 15.79
N SER A 56 8.06 -9.08 14.99
CA SER A 56 7.49 -9.04 13.64
C SER A 56 8.21 -9.98 12.68
N MET A 57 9.52 -10.17 12.84
CA MET A 57 10.34 -11.04 12.00
C MET A 57 10.43 -12.49 12.52
N VAL A 58 9.65 -12.84 13.55
CA VAL A 58 9.65 -14.19 14.15
C VAL A 58 9.36 -15.24 13.09
N ASN A 59 9.99 -16.41 13.19
CA ASN A 59 9.84 -17.52 12.24
C ASN A 59 10.12 -17.16 10.76
N GLY A 60 10.87 -16.07 10.52
CA GLY A 60 11.23 -15.65 9.17
C GLY A 60 10.11 -14.91 8.41
N HIS A 61 9.07 -14.45 9.11
CA HIS A 61 8.03 -13.58 8.55
C HIS A 61 8.62 -12.29 7.94
N LYS A 62 7.99 -11.79 6.88
CA LYS A 62 8.51 -10.68 6.05
C LYS A 62 7.48 -9.58 5.81
N PRO A 63 7.11 -8.79 6.85
CA PRO A 63 6.27 -7.63 6.66
C PRO A 63 6.90 -6.61 5.71
N LEU A 64 6.06 -5.96 4.89
CA LEU A 64 6.51 -5.02 3.84
C LEU A 64 6.79 -3.61 4.36
N PHE A 65 6.23 -3.25 5.51
CA PHE A 65 6.43 -1.97 6.17
C PHE A 65 6.09 -2.08 7.66
N PHE A 66 6.63 -1.16 8.44
CA PHE A 66 6.44 -1.07 9.89
C PHE A 66 5.79 0.26 10.24
N VAL A 67 4.94 0.31 11.27
CA VAL A 67 4.25 1.54 11.69
C VAL A 67 4.41 1.75 13.19
N ALA A 68 4.86 2.95 13.55
CA ALA A 68 4.73 3.48 14.90
C ALA A 68 3.29 4.01 15.09
N ASP A 69 2.54 3.39 15.98
CA ASP A 69 1.14 3.75 16.26
C ASP A 69 1.05 4.58 17.55
N VAL A 70 0.92 5.90 17.39
CA VAL A 70 1.11 6.88 18.46
C VAL A 70 -0.23 7.50 18.88
N GLU A 71 -0.86 6.91 19.90
CA GLU A 71 -2.23 7.27 20.33
C GLU A 71 -2.36 7.71 21.79
N VAL A 72 -1.27 7.67 22.56
CA VAL A 72 -1.28 8.01 23.99
C VAL A 72 -0.02 8.79 24.35
N LYS A 73 -0.16 9.72 25.29
CA LYS A 73 0.99 10.47 25.80
C LYS A 73 1.66 9.67 26.92
N THR A 74 2.79 9.05 26.62
CA THR A 74 3.58 8.25 27.58
C THR A 74 4.88 8.92 28.01
N MET A 75 5.27 9.99 27.31
CA MET A 75 6.39 10.84 27.72
C MET A 75 6.12 12.31 27.34
N ASN A 76 6.86 13.23 27.95
CA ASN A 76 6.68 14.67 27.71
C ASN A 76 6.94 15.05 26.25
N ASN A 77 7.96 14.46 25.63
CA ASN A 77 8.36 14.74 24.26
C ASN A 77 8.13 13.53 23.35
N MET A 78 6.86 13.32 22.95
CA MET A 78 6.48 12.23 22.05
C MET A 78 7.24 12.29 20.72
N ARG A 79 7.49 13.49 20.17
CA ARG A 79 8.31 13.67 18.95
C ARG A 79 9.69 13.01 19.08
N ALA A 80 10.40 13.24 20.19
CA ALA A 80 11.73 12.67 20.40
C ALA A 80 11.70 11.14 20.51
N GLY A 81 10.72 10.59 21.25
CA GLY A 81 10.53 9.14 21.36
C GLY A 81 10.18 8.49 20.02
N THR A 82 9.21 9.03 19.29
CA THR A 82 8.82 8.53 17.96
C THR A 82 10.00 8.59 16.97
N ASN A 83 10.78 9.67 16.98
CA ASN A 83 11.97 9.78 16.13
C ASN A 83 13.00 8.70 16.43
N ALA A 84 13.25 8.42 17.72
CA ALA A 84 14.17 7.37 18.15
C ALA A 84 13.67 5.96 17.78
N PHE A 85 12.38 5.71 17.94
CA PHE A 85 11.72 4.46 17.54
C PHE A 85 11.89 4.19 16.04
N ILE A 86 11.60 5.19 15.19
CA ILE A 86 11.72 5.08 13.73
C ILE A 86 13.17 4.91 13.31
N ALA A 87 14.09 5.68 13.89
CA ALA A 87 15.51 5.56 13.60
C ALA A 87 16.04 4.16 13.93
N GLU A 88 15.59 3.57 15.04
CA GLU A 88 15.99 2.22 15.44
C GLU A 88 15.40 1.15 14.51
N LEU A 89 14.14 1.26 14.07
CA LEU A 89 13.57 0.36 13.06
C LEU A 89 14.39 0.38 11.75
N ARG A 90 14.77 1.58 11.29
CA ARG A 90 15.64 1.71 10.11
C ARG A 90 17.01 1.10 10.33
N ARG A 91 17.62 1.31 11.51
CA ARG A 91 18.91 0.70 11.87
C ARG A 91 18.86 -0.83 11.86
N LEU A 92 17.73 -1.42 12.21
CA LEU A 92 17.51 -2.87 12.22
C LEU A 92 17.23 -3.47 10.83
N GLY A 93 16.91 -2.63 9.84
CA GLY A 93 16.72 -3.04 8.44
C GLY A 93 15.34 -2.74 7.85
N SER A 94 14.44 -2.06 8.57
CA SER A 94 13.14 -1.67 8.00
C SER A 94 13.32 -0.58 6.92
N GLU A 95 13.06 -0.92 5.66
CA GLU A 95 13.14 0.02 4.53
C GLU A 95 11.98 1.03 4.51
N LYS A 96 10.78 0.59 4.92
CA LYS A 96 9.55 1.40 4.92
C LYS A 96 8.99 1.52 6.34
N VAL A 97 8.92 2.74 6.85
CA VAL A 97 8.39 3.05 8.18
C VAL A 97 7.32 4.13 8.08
N GLY A 98 6.16 3.91 8.68
CA GLY A 98 5.06 4.87 8.76
C GLY A 98 4.81 5.36 10.18
N ILE A 99 4.04 6.45 10.28
CA ILE A 99 3.46 6.93 11.54
C ILE A 99 1.95 6.88 11.43
N TYR A 100 1.30 6.17 12.34
CA TYR A 100 -0.09 6.40 12.68
C TYR A 100 -0.16 7.34 13.88
N VAL A 101 -1.12 8.26 13.88
CA VAL A 101 -1.35 9.20 14.99
C VAL A 101 -2.84 9.46 15.16
N ALA A 102 -3.33 9.33 16.39
CA ALA A 102 -4.73 9.64 16.69
C ALA A 102 -5.06 11.10 16.34
N HIS A 103 -6.22 11.33 15.72
CA HIS A 103 -6.57 12.63 15.13
C HIS A 103 -6.46 13.81 16.11
N HIS A 104 -6.93 13.61 17.35
CA HIS A 104 -6.94 14.63 18.40
C HIS A 104 -5.55 14.91 19.03
N LEU A 105 -4.54 14.09 18.72
CA LEU A 105 -3.18 14.21 19.24
C LEU A 105 -2.18 14.76 18.22
N HIS A 106 -2.61 14.91 16.96
CA HIS A 106 -1.74 15.33 15.86
C HIS A 106 -0.97 16.63 16.17
N ASP A 107 -1.70 17.70 16.50
CA ASP A 107 -1.10 19.01 16.81
C ASP A 107 -0.29 18.98 18.11
N SER A 108 -0.77 18.27 19.14
CA SER A 108 -0.17 18.28 20.48
C SER A 108 1.13 17.49 20.58
N PHE A 109 1.21 16.35 19.87
CA PHE A 109 2.45 15.57 19.81
C PHE A 109 3.46 16.19 18.87
N ASN A 110 2.99 16.99 17.91
CA ASN A 110 3.82 17.70 16.96
C ASN A 110 4.89 16.75 16.41
N LEU A 111 4.52 15.64 15.77
CA LEU A 111 5.48 14.61 15.35
C LEU A 111 6.31 15.07 14.13
N ASP A 112 7.50 14.49 13.96
CA ASP A 112 8.36 14.76 12.79
C ASP A 112 8.06 13.80 11.64
N TYR A 113 7.12 14.16 10.77
CA TYR A 113 6.75 13.32 9.62
C TYR A 113 7.88 13.18 8.59
N SER A 114 8.92 14.03 8.62
CA SER A 114 10.06 13.87 7.70
C SER A 114 10.90 12.62 7.97
N LYS A 115 10.72 11.98 9.14
CA LYS A 115 11.43 10.74 9.51
C LYS A 115 10.74 9.47 9.00
N ALA A 116 9.47 9.57 8.63
CA ALA A 116 8.65 8.47 8.13
C ALA A 116 8.45 8.56 6.62
N ASP A 117 8.19 7.43 5.98
CA ASP A 117 7.94 7.33 4.54
C ASP A 117 6.47 7.58 4.17
N PHE A 118 5.56 7.38 5.13
CA PHE A 118 4.14 7.65 4.97
C PHE A 118 3.46 8.03 6.28
N LYS A 119 2.37 8.80 6.14
CA LYS A 119 1.53 9.23 7.27
C LYS A 119 0.16 8.56 7.21
N TRP A 120 -0.29 8.03 8.34
CA TRP A 120 -1.57 7.36 8.50
C TRP A 120 -2.40 8.09 9.57
N ILE A 121 -3.64 8.49 9.24
CA ILE A 121 -4.51 9.23 10.16
C ILE A 121 -5.90 8.61 10.19
N PRO A 122 -6.49 8.41 11.38
CA PRO A 122 -7.89 8.04 11.51
C PRO A 122 -8.81 9.27 11.41
N ARG A 123 -9.95 9.14 10.74
CA ARG A 123 -11.07 10.08 10.87
C ARG A 123 -12.36 9.41 10.44
N TYR A 124 -13.28 9.25 11.38
CA TYR A 124 -14.51 8.48 11.16
C TYR A 124 -15.73 9.38 11.09
N ALA A 125 -16.61 9.12 10.12
CA ALA A 125 -17.95 9.70 10.14
C ALA A 125 -18.77 9.07 11.28
N SER A 126 -19.73 9.81 11.82
CA SER A 126 -20.59 9.34 12.92
C SER A 126 -21.39 8.09 12.57
N ASP A 127 -21.72 7.91 11.29
CA ASP A 127 -22.44 6.75 10.76
C ASP A 127 -21.56 5.49 10.61
N GLY A 128 -20.23 5.62 10.74
CA GLY A 128 -19.26 4.55 10.53
C GLY A 128 -19.17 4.02 9.09
N LYS A 129 -19.77 4.71 8.12
CA LYS A 129 -19.84 4.29 6.70
C LYS A 129 -19.30 5.34 5.75
N SER A 130 -19.66 6.60 5.98
CA SER A 130 -19.26 7.71 5.12
C SER A 130 -17.77 8.02 5.27
N VAL A 131 -17.10 8.32 4.15
CA VAL A 131 -15.71 8.75 4.16
C VAL A 131 -15.68 10.27 4.34
N ILE A 132 -15.12 10.74 5.46
CA ILE A 132 -14.87 12.17 5.70
C ILE A 132 -13.36 12.45 5.74
N LYS A 133 -12.94 13.52 5.06
CA LYS A 133 -11.51 13.83 4.93
C LYS A 133 -10.87 14.12 6.31
N PRO A 134 -9.69 13.57 6.62
CA PRO A 134 -8.90 14.01 7.77
C PRO A 134 -8.56 15.50 7.69
N ARG A 135 -8.36 16.15 8.85
CA ARG A 135 -7.98 17.57 8.91
C ARG A 135 -6.58 17.81 8.37
N PHE A 136 -5.73 16.79 8.48
CA PHE A 136 -4.34 16.85 8.10
C PHE A 136 -4.11 15.89 6.94
N GLU A 137 -3.30 16.29 5.97
CA GLU A 137 -2.93 15.42 4.85
C GLU A 137 -2.25 14.13 5.36
N CYS A 138 -2.52 13.01 4.67
CA CYS A 138 -2.00 11.68 4.96
C CYS A 138 -1.92 10.85 3.68
N ASP A 139 -1.08 9.82 3.67
CA ASP A 139 -1.03 8.85 2.57
C ASP A 139 -2.07 7.74 2.74
N LEU A 140 -2.34 7.36 4.00
CA LEU A 140 -3.33 6.36 4.38
C LEU A 140 -4.34 6.96 5.36
N HIS A 141 -5.63 6.77 5.10
CA HIS A 141 -6.72 7.27 5.95
C HIS A 141 -7.53 6.08 6.47
N GLN A 142 -7.53 5.86 7.78
CA GLN A 142 -8.47 4.92 8.43
C GLN A 142 -9.81 5.65 8.56
N TYR A 143 -10.81 5.24 7.78
CA TYR A 143 -12.06 6.00 7.67
C TYR A 143 -13.21 5.38 8.47
N THR A 144 -13.06 4.16 8.96
CA THR A 144 -14.02 3.50 9.85
C THR A 144 -13.37 2.36 10.62
N ASP A 145 -13.86 2.12 11.83
CA ASP A 145 -13.62 0.94 12.68
C ASP A 145 -14.77 -0.09 12.62
N ARG A 146 -15.82 0.21 11.83
CA ARG A 146 -17.06 -0.59 11.75
C ARG A 146 -17.23 -1.32 10.43
N GLY A 147 -16.15 -1.44 9.66
CA GLY A 147 -16.14 -2.15 8.39
C GLY A 147 -16.55 -3.61 8.51
N LYS A 148 -16.95 -4.20 7.38
CA LYS A 148 -17.29 -5.62 7.27
C LYS A 148 -16.54 -6.22 6.09
N ILE A 149 -15.75 -7.24 6.36
CA ILE A 149 -15.04 -8.02 5.34
C ILE A 149 -15.46 -9.49 5.52
N ALA A 150 -15.86 -10.14 4.43
CA ALA A 150 -16.22 -11.55 4.45
C ALA A 150 -15.06 -12.38 5.02
N GLY A 151 -15.36 -13.23 6.01
CA GLY A 151 -14.35 -14.05 6.69
C GLY A 151 -13.68 -13.41 7.90
N ILE A 152 -13.98 -12.14 8.23
CA ILE A 152 -13.51 -11.48 9.45
C ILE A 152 -14.71 -11.14 10.35
N ASN A 153 -14.71 -11.69 11.56
CA ASN A 153 -15.73 -11.41 12.56
C ASN A 153 -15.50 -10.05 13.23
N GLY A 154 -16.58 -9.34 13.60
CA GLY A 154 -16.49 -8.06 14.30
C GLY A 154 -16.48 -6.84 13.36
N GLY A 155 -16.20 -5.67 13.93
CA GLY A 155 -15.90 -4.46 13.15
C GLY A 155 -14.46 -4.52 12.64
N VAL A 156 -14.24 -4.09 11.40
CA VAL A 156 -12.92 -4.08 10.77
C VAL A 156 -12.52 -2.64 10.46
N ASP A 157 -11.31 -2.29 10.84
CA ASP A 157 -10.71 -1.02 10.44
C ASP A 157 -10.47 -1.00 8.93
N LEU A 158 -11.16 -0.10 8.22
CA LEU A 158 -10.97 0.07 6.78
C LEU A 158 -10.18 1.33 6.49
N ASN A 159 -9.27 1.19 5.53
CA ASN A 159 -8.31 2.20 5.15
C ASN A 159 -8.41 2.52 3.66
N ILE A 160 -8.18 3.78 3.30
CA ILE A 160 -8.14 4.24 1.91
C ILE A 160 -6.90 5.10 1.67
N LEU A 161 -6.34 5.00 0.46
CA LEU A 161 -5.22 5.82 0.02
C LEU A 161 -5.73 7.22 -0.33
N THR A 162 -5.11 8.24 0.25
CA THR A 162 -5.51 9.65 0.06
C THR A 162 -4.36 10.56 -0.34
N GLY A 163 -3.11 10.10 -0.20
CA GLY A 163 -1.93 10.90 -0.49
C GLY A 163 -1.08 10.39 -1.65
N SER A 164 0.23 10.59 -1.53
CA SER A 164 1.19 10.44 -2.63
C SER A 164 1.57 8.99 -2.95
N LYS A 165 1.41 8.08 -1.97
CA LYS A 165 1.83 6.68 -2.10
C LYS A 165 0.74 5.84 -2.76
N ALA A 166 1.03 5.35 -3.97
CA ALA A 166 0.18 4.38 -4.63
C ALA A 166 0.21 3.01 -3.92
N LEU A 167 -0.83 2.20 -4.10
CA LEU A 167 -0.93 0.85 -3.51
C LEU A 167 0.34 0.00 -3.74
N LYS A 168 0.86 0.02 -4.98
CA LYS A 168 2.11 -0.68 -5.36
C LYS A 168 3.33 -0.32 -4.50
N TRP A 169 3.34 0.87 -3.91
CA TRP A 169 4.42 1.29 -3.01
C TRP A 169 4.33 0.53 -1.68
N PHE A 170 3.12 0.31 -1.15
CA PHE A 170 2.89 -0.43 0.09
C PHE A 170 3.10 -1.93 -0.09
N ILE A 171 2.43 -2.52 -1.09
CA ILE A 171 2.35 -3.98 -1.21
C ILE A 171 3.41 -4.59 -2.14
N GLY A 172 4.28 -3.76 -2.69
CA GLY A 172 5.11 -4.15 -3.82
C GLY A 172 4.26 -4.34 -5.08
N SER A 173 4.91 -4.64 -6.20
CA SER A 173 4.23 -5.21 -7.36
C SER A 173 4.04 -6.70 -7.14
N ASP A 174 2.87 -7.25 -7.51
CA ASP A 174 2.67 -8.70 -7.61
C ASP A 174 3.93 -9.36 -8.18
N SER A 175 4.56 -10.23 -7.39
CA SER A 175 5.64 -11.10 -7.84
C SER A 175 5.08 -12.21 -8.72
N LYS A 176 4.52 -11.80 -9.86
CA LYS A 176 4.75 -12.45 -11.15
C LYS A 176 5.33 -11.40 -12.11
N ASN A 177 6.60 -11.07 -11.84
CA ASN A 177 7.54 -10.28 -12.63
C ASN A 177 7.08 -8.89 -13.13
N PRO A 178 7.65 -7.80 -12.58
CA PRO A 178 7.94 -6.61 -13.34
C PRO A 178 9.42 -6.67 -13.72
N THR A 179 9.70 -7.07 -14.96
CA THR A 179 10.88 -6.53 -15.62
C THR A 179 10.81 -5.00 -15.49
N LYS A 180 11.93 -4.42 -15.01
CA LYS A 180 12.29 -3.00 -14.98
C LYS A 180 11.49 -2.19 -16.03
N PRO A 181 11.03 -0.96 -15.75
CA PRO A 181 10.46 -0.13 -16.80
C PRO A 181 11.60 0.23 -17.78
N THR A 182 11.85 -0.64 -18.75
CA THR A 182 12.43 -0.23 -20.01
C THR A 182 11.45 0.78 -20.56
N SER A 183 11.91 1.97 -20.89
CA SER A 183 11.21 2.86 -21.81
C SER A 183 11.02 2.07 -23.10
N GLN A 184 9.93 1.30 -23.19
CA GLN A 184 9.59 0.57 -24.40
C GLN A 184 9.35 1.61 -25.46
N LYS A 185 10.23 1.65 -26.45
CA LYS A 185 10.12 2.51 -27.61
C LYS A 185 8.81 2.16 -28.30
N THR A 186 7.80 3.03 -28.14
CA THR A 186 6.54 2.89 -28.86
C THR A 186 6.65 3.58 -30.21
N ILE A 187 5.95 3.06 -31.20
CA ILE A 187 5.80 3.67 -32.52
C ILE A 187 4.34 4.09 -32.64
N ARG A 188 4.08 5.32 -33.09
CA ARG A 188 2.73 5.78 -33.38
C ARG A 188 2.23 5.12 -34.67
N TYR A 189 1.01 4.62 -34.64
CA TYR A 189 0.28 4.13 -35.81
C TYR A 189 -1.09 4.78 -35.88
N THR A 190 -1.63 4.89 -37.08
CA THR A 190 -2.97 5.41 -37.40
C THR A 190 -3.88 4.28 -37.85
N VAL A 191 -5.12 4.28 -37.38
CA VAL A 191 -6.14 3.27 -37.70
C VAL A 191 -6.73 3.54 -39.09
N THR A 192 -6.77 2.51 -39.94
CA THR A 192 -7.31 2.59 -41.31
C THR A 192 -8.75 2.08 -41.44
N ALA A 193 -9.20 1.23 -40.52
CA ALA A 193 -10.55 0.67 -40.50
C ALA A 193 -11.58 1.62 -39.89
N ASP A 194 -12.84 1.58 -40.36
CA ASP A 194 -13.93 2.39 -39.80
C ASP A 194 -14.22 2.03 -38.33
N GLN A 195 -14.10 0.75 -37.99
CA GLN A 195 -14.16 0.25 -36.61
C GLN A 195 -13.11 -0.85 -36.41
N LEU A 196 -12.25 -0.69 -35.41
CA LEU A 196 -11.23 -1.64 -35.03
C LEU A 196 -11.41 -2.06 -33.57
N ASN A 197 -11.75 -3.34 -33.35
CA ASN A 197 -11.95 -3.87 -32.00
C ASN A 197 -10.64 -3.89 -31.19
N ILE A 198 -10.68 -3.32 -29.99
CA ILE A 198 -9.66 -3.45 -28.96
C ILE A 198 -9.99 -4.70 -28.16
N ARG A 199 -9.06 -5.64 -28.07
CA ARG A 199 -9.25 -6.93 -27.39
C ARG A 199 -8.33 -7.08 -26.19
N LYS A 200 -8.77 -7.86 -25.21
CA LYS A 200 -7.98 -8.22 -24.01
C LYS A 200 -6.81 -9.16 -24.32
N ALA A 201 -6.90 -9.94 -25.40
CA ALA A 201 -5.86 -10.88 -25.83
C ALA A 201 -5.66 -10.78 -27.35
N ALA A 202 -4.46 -11.16 -27.82
CA ALA A 202 -4.06 -11.25 -29.23
C ALA A 202 -4.76 -12.44 -29.94
N SER A 203 -6.08 -12.41 -30.01
CA SER A 203 -6.89 -13.47 -30.60
C SER A 203 -8.25 -12.94 -31.04
N ASN A 204 -8.80 -13.53 -32.11
CA ASN A 204 -10.17 -13.26 -32.57
C ASN A 204 -11.24 -13.67 -31.54
N SER A 205 -10.92 -14.62 -30.65
CA SER A 205 -11.78 -15.02 -29.52
C SER A 205 -11.57 -14.17 -28.26
N GLY A 206 -10.62 -13.22 -28.27
CA GLY A 206 -10.35 -12.35 -27.13
C GLY A 206 -11.52 -11.41 -26.83
N LYS A 207 -11.87 -11.24 -25.54
CA LYS A 207 -12.92 -10.31 -25.09
C LYS A 207 -12.71 -8.92 -25.67
N ILE A 208 -13.74 -8.38 -26.31
CA ILE A 208 -13.75 -6.99 -26.82
C ILE A 208 -13.87 -6.05 -25.61
N LEU A 209 -12.97 -5.08 -25.54
CA LEU A 209 -12.89 -4.08 -24.48
C LEU A 209 -13.33 -2.69 -24.96
N GLY A 210 -13.36 -2.48 -26.26
CA GLY A 210 -13.72 -1.22 -26.89
C GLY A 210 -13.43 -1.24 -28.39
N GLN A 211 -13.53 -0.09 -29.03
CA GLN A 211 -13.29 0.09 -30.46
C GLN A 211 -12.53 1.39 -30.72
N LEU A 212 -11.68 1.37 -31.75
CA LEU A 212 -11.07 2.55 -32.36
C LEU A 212 -11.76 2.84 -33.68
N LYS A 213 -11.79 4.11 -34.05
CA LYS A 213 -12.34 4.60 -35.32
C LYS A 213 -11.22 4.91 -36.30
N LYS A 214 -11.58 5.03 -37.58
CA LYS A 214 -10.66 5.47 -38.63
C LYS A 214 -10.03 6.80 -38.26
N LYS A 215 -8.72 6.93 -38.51
CA LYS A 215 -7.85 8.06 -38.14
C LYS A 215 -7.49 8.18 -36.65
N ASP A 216 -8.00 7.32 -35.76
CA ASP A 216 -7.49 7.28 -34.39
C ASP A 216 -6.02 6.87 -34.40
N THR A 217 -5.25 7.38 -33.43
CA THR A 217 -3.83 7.04 -33.28
C THR A 217 -3.56 6.21 -32.04
N VAL A 218 -2.66 5.23 -32.16
CA VAL A 218 -2.25 4.34 -31.06
C VAL A 218 -0.73 4.29 -30.94
N GLN A 219 -0.25 4.10 -29.72
CA GLN A 219 1.17 3.82 -29.46
C GLN A 219 1.39 2.31 -29.38
N VAL A 220 1.98 1.74 -30.43
CA VAL A 220 2.24 0.31 -30.54
C VAL A 220 3.61 -0.01 -29.93
N VAL A 221 3.62 -0.98 -29.03
CA VAL A 221 4.82 -1.50 -28.36
C VAL A 221 5.53 -2.53 -29.24
N SER A 222 4.76 -3.42 -29.85
CA SER A 222 5.25 -4.47 -30.74
C SER A 222 4.11 -5.01 -31.59
N ILE A 223 4.45 -5.62 -32.73
CA ILE A 223 3.53 -6.43 -33.53
C ILE A 223 4.08 -7.86 -33.49
N ASP A 224 3.24 -8.82 -33.16
CA ASP A 224 3.65 -10.23 -33.15
C ASP A 224 3.59 -10.85 -34.56
N LYS A 225 4.14 -12.07 -34.69
CA LYS A 225 4.13 -12.83 -35.95
C LYS A 225 2.74 -13.20 -36.46
N ASN A 226 1.72 -13.11 -35.61
CA ASN A 226 0.32 -13.42 -35.92
C ASN A 226 -0.46 -12.15 -36.28
N GLY A 227 0.21 -11.00 -36.43
CA GLY A 227 -0.41 -9.75 -36.83
C GLY A 227 -1.16 -9.02 -35.71
N TRP A 228 -0.86 -9.27 -34.43
CA TRP A 228 -1.46 -8.51 -33.33
C TRP A 228 -0.52 -7.41 -32.86
N ALA A 229 -1.02 -6.18 -32.91
CA ALA A 229 -0.36 -5.01 -32.35
C ALA A 229 -0.69 -4.90 -30.85
N LYS A 230 0.36 -4.92 -30.02
CA LYS A 230 0.29 -4.73 -28.58
C LYS A 230 0.35 -3.25 -28.25
N ILE A 231 -0.69 -2.72 -27.60
CA ILE A 231 -0.83 -1.31 -27.22
C ILE A 231 -0.86 -1.23 -25.70
N LYS A 232 -0.13 -0.26 -25.13
CA LYS A 232 -0.15 0.00 -23.69
C LYS A 232 -1.35 0.89 -23.34
N SER A 233 -2.21 0.43 -22.44
CA SER A 233 -3.33 1.20 -21.88
C SER A 233 -3.27 1.14 -20.36
N ASN A 234 -2.94 2.26 -19.70
CA ASN A 234 -2.64 2.31 -18.27
C ASN A 234 -1.59 1.26 -17.83
N ASN A 235 -1.94 0.42 -16.84
CA ASN A 235 -1.12 -0.67 -16.33
C ASN A 235 -1.38 -2.02 -17.05
N THR A 236 -2.10 -2.03 -18.17
CA THR A 236 -2.39 -3.25 -18.92
C THR A 236 -2.02 -3.11 -20.41
N TYR A 237 -2.05 -4.24 -21.11
CA TYR A 237 -1.89 -4.28 -22.56
C TYR A 237 -3.19 -4.70 -23.20
N VAL A 238 -3.51 -4.03 -24.30
CA VAL A 238 -4.64 -4.35 -25.16
C VAL A 238 -4.14 -4.60 -26.58
N TYR A 239 -4.95 -5.28 -27.37
CA TYR A 239 -4.53 -5.81 -28.66
C TYR A 239 -5.49 -5.40 -29.75
N VAL A 240 -4.94 -5.00 -30.89
CA VAL A 240 -5.69 -4.76 -32.14
C VAL A 240 -4.98 -5.49 -33.27
N HIS A 241 -5.68 -5.81 -34.35
CA HIS A 241 -5.06 -6.46 -35.50
C HIS A 241 -4.27 -5.44 -36.33
N SER A 242 -2.98 -5.70 -36.56
CA SER A 242 -2.03 -4.75 -37.15
C SER A 242 -2.29 -4.48 -38.63
N THR A 243 -3.02 -5.35 -39.34
CA THR A 243 -3.47 -5.11 -40.72
C THR A 243 -4.27 -3.80 -40.87
N TYR A 244 -4.89 -3.32 -39.78
CA TYR A 244 -5.67 -2.07 -39.77
C TYR A 244 -4.89 -0.87 -39.22
N LEU A 245 -3.56 -0.97 -39.16
CA LEU A 245 -2.66 0.06 -38.68
C LEU A 245 -1.65 0.45 -39.76
N ILE A 246 -1.44 1.75 -39.96
CA ILE A 246 -0.36 2.32 -40.78
C ILE A 246 0.53 3.21 -39.93
N LYS A 247 1.83 3.22 -40.24
CA LYS A 247 2.82 4.03 -39.51
C LYS A 247 2.76 5.48 -39.92
#